data_AF-A0A353B2M0-F1
#
_entry.id   AF-A0A353B2M0-F1
#
_cell.length_a   1.000
_cell.length_b   1.000
_cell.length_c   1.000
_cell.angle_alpha   90.00
_cell.angle_beta   90.00
_cell.angle_gamma   90.00
#
_symmetry.space_group_name_H-M   'P 1'
#
loop_
_entity.id
_entity.type
_entity.pdbx_description
1 polymer ?
#
loop_
_entity_poly.entity_id
_entity_poly.type
_entity_poly.pdbx_seq_one_letter_code
_entity_poly.pdbx_strand_id
1 'polypeptide(L)'
;MKLIGLLTATAALFSLSSVFCVPLTSSLESGQQVSVSQQLGQEATTNSKAQAKPKKSGRRSFPKTAFEYAQMVEPELGVPPKINLDEAVEIPLYVNGERKFGHGLDWDNPNFLGKDTFSGSTLQRHAGQTAEGKPLPDVVWVSFGRNFSLSPEQVGGSVQFIGYNKRTGATAYFESSDHISPWVKVDDKTLRMRGTMPWIDNPTEFNQAFEPPGNVQCVQCHQADPFITNDFITAAKIPGTDEPVIPILDADSPYYVIGGGN
;
A
#
# COMPACT_ATOMS: atom_id res chain seq x y z
N MET A 1 -65.98 -15.04 24.00
CA MET A 1 -64.81 -14.16 23.75
C MET A 1 -63.63 -15.09 23.44
N LYS A 2 -62.91 -15.10 22.32
CA LYS A 2 -62.69 -14.18 21.19
C LYS A 2 -62.47 -14.99 19.87
N LEU A 3 -62.79 -14.30 18.77
CA LEU A 3 -62.43 -14.43 17.33
C LEU A 3 -61.23 -15.33 16.94
N ILE A 4 -61.35 -16.17 15.89
CA ILE A 4 -61.15 -15.92 14.43
C ILE A 4 -59.71 -15.50 14.06
N GLY A 5 -59.10 -16.29 13.17
CA GLY A 5 -57.87 -15.93 12.44
C GLY A 5 -57.51 -17.00 11.39
N LEU A 6 -58.12 -16.90 10.20
CA LEU A 6 -57.69 -17.57 8.97
C LEU A 6 -56.83 -16.56 8.20
N LEU A 7 -55.65 -16.90 7.69
CA LEU A 7 -55.15 -16.38 6.41
C LEU A 7 -53.96 -17.17 5.86
N THR A 8 -54.10 -17.51 4.59
CA THR A 8 -53.19 -18.18 3.65
C THR A 8 -52.04 -17.27 3.20
N ALA A 9 -50.89 -17.87 2.85
CA ALA A 9 -49.90 -17.23 1.98
C ALA A 9 -49.28 -18.22 0.98
N THR A 10 -49.36 -17.78 -0.27
CA THR A 10 -49.01 -18.33 -1.59
C THR A 10 -47.55 -18.69 -1.80
N ALA A 11 -47.33 -19.79 -2.53
CA ALA A 11 -46.05 -20.17 -3.12
C ALA A 11 -45.77 -19.33 -4.39
N ALA A 12 -44.54 -18.83 -4.53
CA ALA A 12 -44.06 -18.15 -5.74
C ALA A 12 -43.11 -19.07 -6.51
N LEU A 13 -43.44 -19.30 -7.79
CA LEU A 13 -42.58 -19.96 -8.78
C LEU A 13 -41.48 -19.00 -9.23
N PHE A 14 -40.22 -19.44 -9.20
CA PHE A 14 -39.11 -18.80 -9.90
C PHE A 14 -38.81 -19.55 -11.19
N SER A 15 -38.92 -18.82 -12.31
CA SER A 15 -38.54 -19.24 -13.66
C SER A 15 -37.01 -19.18 -13.81
N LEU A 16 -36.39 -20.32 -14.09
CA LEU A 16 -35.01 -20.43 -14.55
C LEU A 16 -34.97 -20.17 -16.07
N SER A 17 -34.20 -19.17 -16.49
CA SER A 17 -33.80 -19.01 -17.88
C SER A 17 -32.28 -18.97 -17.94
N SER A 18 -31.69 -20.07 -18.39
CA SER A 18 -30.28 -20.27 -18.64
C SER A 18 -29.86 -19.58 -19.95
N VAL A 19 -28.92 -18.64 -19.86
CA VAL A 19 -28.23 -18.10 -21.03
C VAL A 19 -26.93 -18.90 -21.21
N PHE A 20 -26.84 -19.61 -22.34
CA PHE A 20 -25.62 -20.25 -22.81
C PHE A 20 -24.62 -19.18 -23.26
N CYS A 21 -23.38 -19.24 -22.76
CA CYS A 21 -22.24 -18.49 -23.29
C CYS A 21 -21.27 -19.48 -23.94
N VAL A 22 -21.05 -19.31 -25.25
CA VAL A 22 -20.12 -20.09 -26.07
C VAL A 22 -18.71 -19.48 -25.93
N PRO A 23 -17.64 -20.27 -25.75
CA PRO A 23 -16.29 -19.72 -25.73
C PRO A 23 -15.76 -19.48 -27.15
N LEU A 24 -15.27 -18.26 -27.41
CA LEU A 24 -14.49 -17.94 -28.60
C LEU A 24 -13.03 -18.36 -28.37
N THR A 25 -12.58 -19.36 -29.12
CA THR A 25 -11.16 -19.67 -29.30
C THR A 25 -10.62 -18.89 -30.50
N SER A 26 -9.54 -18.13 -30.34
CA SER A 26 -8.74 -17.65 -31.47
C SER A 26 -7.30 -18.11 -31.32
N SER A 27 -6.93 -19.01 -32.22
CA SER A 27 -5.60 -19.54 -32.48
C SER A 27 -4.93 -18.80 -33.65
N LEU A 28 -3.58 -18.76 -33.61
CA LEU A 28 -2.64 -18.53 -34.73
C LEU A 28 -2.56 -17.05 -35.21
N GLU A 29 -1.42 -16.48 -35.60
CA GLU A 29 -0.32 -17.08 -36.37
C GLU A 29 0.94 -16.18 -36.34
N SER A 30 2.11 -16.82 -36.44
CA SER A 30 3.44 -16.21 -36.59
C SER A 30 3.71 -15.77 -38.03
N GLY A 31 4.36 -14.61 -38.24
CA GLY A 31 4.75 -14.16 -39.58
C GLY A 31 5.88 -13.12 -39.60
N GLN A 32 7.12 -13.63 -39.62
CA GLN A 32 8.27 -13.28 -40.46
C GLN A 32 8.69 -11.81 -40.74
N GLN A 33 9.98 -11.55 -40.45
CA GLN A 33 10.80 -10.39 -40.85
C GLN A 33 10.89 -10.20 -42.37
N VAL A 34 10.96 -8.93 -42.81
CA VAL A 34 11.67 -8.53 -44.03
C VAL A 34 12.44 -7.23 -43.78
N SER A 35 13.74 -7.27 -44.05
CA SER A 35 14.65 -6.13 -44.12
C SER A 35 14.66 -5.55 -45.53
N VAL A 36 14.77 -4.23 -45.66
CA VAL A 36 15.22 -3.58 -46.90
C VAL A 36 16.14 -2.42 -46.54
N SER A 37 17.37 -2.51 -47.04
CA SER A 37 18.43 -1.50 -47.01
C SER A 37 18.54 -0.81 -48.38
N GLN A 38 19.26 0.32 -48.40
CA GLN A 38 19.77 1.13 -49.53
C GLN A 38 18.95 2.40 -49.82
N GLN A 39 19.35 3.63 -49.45
CA GLN A 39 20.56 4.44 -49.71
C GLN A 39 20.52 5.18 -51.06
N LEU A 40 20.51 6.53 -51.03
CA LEU A 40 21.35 7.47 -51.80
C LEU A 40 20.81 8.92 -51.76
N GLY A 41 21.70 9.90 -51.56
CA GLY A 41 21.44 11.33 -51.82
C GLY A 41 22.20 12.33 -50.92
N GLN A 42 23.39 12.76 -51.36
CA GLN A 42 24.18 13.96 -50.94
C GLN A 42 23.35 15.26 -51.11
N GLU A 43 23.62 16.45 -50.57
CA GLU A 43 24.64 17.14 -49.77
C GLU A 43 23.99 18.47 -49.33
N ALA A 44 24.20 18.96 -48.11
CA ALA A 44 24.14 20.40 -47.80
C ALA A 44 24.77 20.69 -46.44
N THR A 45 25.80 21.53 -46.47
CA THR A 45 26.58 22.05 -45.35
C THR A 45 25.80 23.11 -44.58
N THR A 46 25.68 22.98 -43.26
CA THR A 46 25.55 24.13 -42.34
C THR A 46 26.07 23.78 -40.94
N ASN A 47 27.02 24.58 -40.48
CA ASN A 47 27.44 24.68 -39.08
C ASN A 47 26.23 24.86 -38.16
N SER A 48 26.01 23.92 -37.25
CA SER A 48 25.12 24.08 -36.10
C SER A 48 25.83 23.49 -34.90
N LYS A 49 26.06 24.35 -33.89
CA LYS A 49 26.63 24.00 -32.59
C LYS A 49 26.01 22.69 -32.11
N ALA A 50 26.86 21.72 -31.79
CA ALA A 50 26.45 20.52 -31.08
C ALA A 50 25.78 20.94 -29.77
N GLN A 51 24.45 21.00 -29.78
CA GLN A 51 23.65 20.96 -28.57
C GLN A 51 24.02 19.66 -27.88
N ALA A 52 24.72 19.79 -26.75
CA ALA A 52 24.97 18.68 -25.87
C ALA A 52 23.63 17.98 -25.64
N LYS A 53 23.56 16.70 -26.04
CA LYS A 53 22.44 15.82 -25.70
C LYS A 53 22.16 16.02 -24.20
N PRO A 54 20.89 16.16 -23.79
CA PRO A 54 20.59 16.25 -22.37
C PRO A 54 21.27 15.07 -21.69
N LYS A 55 22.09 15.36 -20.67
CA LYS A 55 22.70 14.32 -19.84
C LYS A 55 21.57 13.37 -19.48
N LYS A 56 21.66 12.11 -19.91
CA LYS A 56 20.78 11.05 -19.40
C LYS A 56 20.82 11.20 -17.88
N SER A 57 19.70 11.63 -17.28
CA SER A 57 19.55 11.58 -15.83
C SER A 57 19.93 10.16 -15.44
N GLY A 58 20.93 10.00 -14.57
CA GLY A 58 21.32 8.68 -14.09
C GLY A 58 20.06 7.94 -13.66
N ARG A 59 19.96 6.65 -14.00
CA ARG A 59 18.86 5.79 -13.54
C ARG A 59 18.68 6.05 -12.03
N ARG A 60 17.56 6.64 -11.62
CA ARG A 60 17.20 6.72 -10.21
C ARG A 60 17.02 5.29 -9.75
N SER A 61 17.89 4.86 -8.85
CA SER A 61 17.81 3.56 -8.19
C SER A 61 17.65 3.82 -6.70
N PHE A 62 16.92 2.96 -6.02
CA PHE A 62 16.83 2.99 -4.58
C PHE A 62 18.23 2.91 -3.94
N PRO A 63 18.48 3.67 -2.85
CA PRO A 63 19.70 3.51 -2.05
C PRO A 63 19.83 2.12 -1.45
N LYS A 64 20.99 1.81 -0.89
CA LYS A 64 21.23 0.50 -0.27
C LYS A 64 20.63 0.39 1.12
N THR A 65 20.52 1.51 1.82
CA THR A 65 20.05 1.54 3.21
C THR A 65 18.78 2.35 3.34
N ALA A 66 17.94 2.01 4.33
CA ALA A 66 16.73 2.77 4.61
C ALA A 66 17.04 4.21 5.03
N PHE A 67 18.13 4.45 5.76
CA PHE A 67 18.53 5.78 6.17
C PHE A 67 18.92 6.67 4.98
N GLU A 68 19.71 6.16 4.03
CA GLU A 68 20.01 6.90 2.80
C GLU A 68 18.73 7.17 1.99
N TYR A 69 17.77 6.24 2.00
CA TYR A 69 16.48 6.44 1.37
C TYR A 69 15.65 7.50 2.10
N ALA A 70 15.65 7.54 3.43
CA ALA A 70 15.04 8.61 4.22
C ALA A 70 15.61 9.99 3.84
N GLN A 71 16.93 10.11 3.68
CA GLN A 71 17.58 11.35 3.22
C GLN A 71 17.20 11.71 1.77
N MET A 72 17.02 10.71 0.90
CA MET A 72 16.60 10.93 -0.48
C MET A 72 15.16 11.47 -0.57
N VAL A 73 14.26 11.02 0.31
CA VAL A 73 12.84 11.39 0.26
C VAL A 73 12.53 12.69 1.01
N GLU A 74 13.40 13.09 1.95
CA GLU A 74 13.21 14.25 2.82
C GLU A 74 12.89 15.56 2.08
N PRO A 75 13.50 15.90 0.93
CA PRO A 75 13.18 17.15 0.23
C PRO A 75 11.72 17.26 -0.26
N GLU A 76 11.05 16.13 -0.50
CA GLU A 76 9.66 16.08 -1.00
C GLU A 76 8.64 15.78 0.12
N LEU A 77 9.05 14.99 1.12
CA LEU A 77 8.16 14.38 2.12
C LEU A 77 8.52 14.74 3.57
N GLY A 78 9.60 15.50 3.77
CA GLY A 78 10.15 15.71 5.10
C GLY A 78 10.63 14.40 5.76
N VAL A 79 10.78 14.45 7.08
CA VAL A 79 11.32 13.34 7.85
C VAL A 79 10.25 12.25 8.02
N PRO A 80 10.57 10.97 7.79
CA PRO A 80 9.68 9.86 8.14
C PRO A 80 9.26 9.91 9.62
N PRO A 81 8.00 9.56 9.96
CA PRO A 81 7.55 9.58 11.34
C PRO A 81 8.24 8.48 12.18
N LYS A 82 8.36 8.72 13.48
CA LYS A 82 8.68 7.66 14.45
C LYS A 82 7.41 6.82 14.67
N ILE A 83 7.48 5.53 14.38
CA ILE A 83 6.30 4.66 14.45
C ILE A 83 6.12 4.12 15.86
N ASN A 84 5.00 4.50 16.50
CA ASN A 84 4.55 3.96 17.77
C ASN A 84 3.22 3.22 17.60
N LEU A 85 3.26 1.89 17.59
CA LEU A 85 2.08 1.03 17.39
C LEU A 85 1.09 1.10 18.56
N ASP A 86 1.54 1.59 19.73
CA ASP A 86 0.66 1.82 20.88
C ASP A 86 -0.34 2.96 20.63
N GLU A 87 0.04 3.92 19.79
CA GLU A 87 -0.78 5.06 19.37
C GLU A 87 -1.61 4.78 18.11
N ALA A 88 -1.28 3.70 17.39
CA ALA A 88 -1.98 3.32 16.17
C ALA A 88 -3.40 2.79 16.44
N VAL A 89 -4.28 2.95 15.47
CA VAL A 89 -5.65 2.40 15.48
C VAL A 89 -5.59 0.95 15.04
N GLU A 90 -6.16 0.04 15.83
CA GLU A 90 -6.33 -1.35 15.41
C GLU A 90 -7.39 -1.45 14.30
N ILE A 91 -7.09 -2.20 13.24
CA ILE A 91 -8.06 -2.52 12.20
C ILE A 91 -9.07 -3.52 12.80
N PRO A 92 -10.35 -3.15 12.94
CA PRO A 92 -11.34 -4.07 13.45
C PRO A 92 -11.71 -5.12 12.40
N LEU A 93 -11.93 -6.35 12.84
CA LEU A 93 -12.43 -7.44 12.01
C LEU A 93 -13.82 -7.88 12.46
N TYR A 94 -14.66 -8.24 11.50
CA TYR A 94 -16.06 -8.56 11.74
C TYR A 94 -16.45 -9.92 11.15
N VAL A 95 -17.37 -10.60 11.85
CA VAL A 95 -18.09 -11.78 11.35
C VAL A 95 -19.57 -11.55 11.65
N ASN A 96 -20.40 -11.51 10.61
CA ASN A 96 -21.83 -11.18 10.71
C ASN A 96 -22.08 -9.82 11.41
N GLY A 97 -21.21 -8.83 11.17
CA GLY A 97 -21.28 -7.49 11.74
C GLY A 97 -20.80 -7.38 13.20
N GLU A 98 -20.42 -8.49 13.85
CA GLU A 98 -19.87 -8.48 15.20
C GLU A 98 -18.35 -8.47 15.17
N ARG A 99 -17.71 -7.60 15.98
CA ARG A 99 -16.25 -7.56 16.10
C ARG A 99 -15.74 -8.87 16.70
N LYS A 100 -14.74 -9.50 16.05
CA LYS A 100 -14.05 -10.71 16.55
C LYS A 100 -12.53 -10.55 16.47
N PHE A 101 -11.82 -11.46 17.14
CA PHE A 101 -10.36 -11.57 17.15
C PHE A 101 -9.95 -12.99 16.75
N GLY A 102 -8.73 -13.15 16.23
CA GLY A 102 -8.20 -14.43 15.76
C GLY A 102 -7.72 -14.34 14.31
N HIS A 103 -7.70 -15.49 13.63
CA HIS A 103 -7.32 -15.58 12.21
C HIS A 103 -8.26 -16.53 11.45
N GLY A 104 -8.34 -16.34 10.13
CA GLY A 104 -9.15 -17.18 9.25
C GLY A 104 -9.46 -16.53 7.91
N LEU A 105 -10.33 -17.17 7.13
CA LEU A 105 -10.77 -16.72 5.81
C LEU A 105 -12.18 -16.10 5.80
N ASP A 106 -13.04 -16.50 6.74
CA ASP A 106 -14.46 -16.12 6.79
C ASP A 106 -14.69 -14.80 7.56
N TRP A 107 -14.14 -13.71 7.02
CA TRP A 107 -14.31 -12.36 7.56
C TRP A 107 -15.25 -11.54 6.67
N ASP A 108 -16.03 -10.63 7.26
CA ASP A 108 -16.83 -9.67 6.50
C ASP A 108 -15.93 -8.68 5.75
N ASN A 109 -14.73 -8.42 6.29
CA ASN A 109 -13.74 -7.48 5.76
C ASN A 109 -12.33 -8.12 5.70
N PRO A 110 -12.10 -9.11 4.81
CA PRO A 110 -10.83 -9.81 4.72
C PRO A 110 -9.74 -8.93 4.10
N ASN A 111 -8.47 -9.26 4.39
CA ASN A 111 -7.35 -8.60 3.74
C ASN A 111 -7.34 -8.86 2.22
N PHE A 112 -6.76 -7.92 1.47
CA PHE A 112 -6.75 -7.94 0.00
C PHE A 112 -5.78 -8.95 -0.62
N LEU A 113 -4.92 -9.63 0.16
CA LEU A 113 -3.88 -10.52 -0.37
C LEU A 113 -4.39 -11.94 -0.67
N GLY A 114 -5.68 -12.23 -0.43
CA GLY A 114 -6.28 -13.55 -0.67
C GLY A 114 -5.71 -14.65 0.22
N LYS A 115 -5.22 -14.27 1.41
CA LYS A 115 -4.66 -15.15 2.45
C LYS A 115 -5.46 -14.98 3.74
N ASP A 116 -5.16 -15.81 4.75
CA ASP A 116 -5.69 -15.64 6.10
C ASP A 116 -5.57 -14.19 6.58
N THR A 117 -6.67 -13.69 7.12
CA THR A 117 -6.70 -12.38 7.77
C THR A 117 -6.53 -12.57 9.27
N PHE A 118 -5.62 -11.81 9.87
CA PHE A 118 -5.30 -11.86 11.28
C PHE A 118 -5.76 -10.56 11.95
N SER A 119 -6.42 -10.68 13.11
CA SER A 119 -6.75 -9.53 13.94
C SER A 119 -5.49 -8.84 14.44
N GLY A 120 -5.62 -7.59 14.89
CA GLY A 120 -4.54 -6.90 15.56
C GLY A 120 -3.54 -6.17 14.66
N SER A 121 -3.77 -6.15 13.35
CA SER A 121 -3.10 -5.20 12.47
C SER A 121 -3.48 -3.76 12.84
N THR A 122 -2.59 -2.79 12.63
CA THR A 122 -2.78 -1.39 13.08
C THR A 122 -2.44 -0.38 12.00
N LEU A 123 -3.12 0.77 12.00
CA LEU A 123 -2.89 1.91 11.10
C LEU A 123 -2.73 3.20 11.89
N GLN A 124 -1.84 4.08 11.43
CA GLN A 124 -1.72 5.44 11.97
C GLN A 124 -1.43 6.42 10.83
N ARG A 125 -2.11 7.58 10.88
CA ARG A 125 -1.85 8.71 9.98
C ARG A 125 -1.02 9.74 10.72
N HIS A 126 0.03 10.22 10.08
CA HIS A 126 0.95 11.22 10.61
C HIS A 126 1.00 12.42 9.67
N ALA A 127 1.05 13.62 10.23
CA ALA A 127 1.30 14.83 9.46
C ALA A 127 2.78 14.88 9.03
N GLY A 128 3.07 15.36 7.82
CA GLY A 128 4.44 15.59 7.39
C GLY A 128 5.09 16.77 8.12
N GLN A 129 6.39 16.68 8.34
CA GLN A 129 7.17 17.74 8.98
C GLN A 129 8.64 17.73 8.51
N THR A 130 9.30 18.89 8.57
CA THR A 130 10.76 18.98 8.39
C THR A 130 11.51 18.40 9.60
N ALA A 131 12.84 18.26 9.49
CA ALA A 131 13.68 17.83 10.60
C ALA A 131 13.58 18.75 11.83
N GLU A 132 13.29 20.04 11.64
CA GLU A 132 13.08 21.02 12.70
C GLU A 132 11.64 21.03 13.26
N GLY A 133 10.78 20.10 12.79
CA GLY A 133 9.38 19.99 13.22
C GLY A 133 8.44 21.00 12.55
N LYS A 134 8.87 21.67 11.47
CA LYS A 134 7.96 22.57 10.74
C LYS A 134 6.92 21.75 9.97
N PRO A 135 5.61 22.05 10.10
CA PRO A 135 4.57 21.31 9.37
C PRO A 135 4.71 21.40 7.84
N LEU A 136 4.42 20.28 7.17
CA LEU A 136 4.28 20.14 5.71
C LEU A 136 2.83 19.74 5.40
N PRO A 137 1.90 20.69 5.17
CA PRO A 137 0.46 20.41 5.11
C PRO A 137 0.01 19.54 3.92
N ASP A 138 0.81 19.55 2.85
CA ASP A 138 0.58 18.74 1.66
C ASP A 138 1.11 17.30 1.83
N VAL A 139 1.88 17.03 2.88
CA VAL A 139 2.49 15.72 3.10
C VAL A 139 1.76 14.96 4.20
N VAL A 140 1.49 13.69 3.92
CA VAL A 140 0.94 12.74 4.87
C VAL A 140 1.81 11.48 4.88
N TRP A 141 1.99 10.90 6.05
CA TRP A 141 2.55 9.57 6.21
C TRP A 141 1.50 8.64 6.79
N VAL A 142 1.48 7.39 6.35
CA VAL A 142 0.65 6.33 6.93
C VAL A 142 1.55 5.18 7.31
N SER A 143 1.45 4.69 8.54
CA SER A 143 2.09 3.45 8.96
C SER A 143 1.07 2.33 9.11
N PHE A 144 1.45 1.13 8.68
CA PHE A 144 0.67 -0.09 8.74
C PHE A 144 1.47 -1.17 9.46
N GLY A 145 1.05 -1.53 10.67
CA GLY A 145 1.50 -2.75 11.35
C GLY A 145 0.68 -3.92 10.83
N ARG A 146 1.25 -4.73 9.95
CA ARG A 146 0.60 -5.92 9.39
C ARG A 146 0.87 -7.12 10.30
N ASN A 147 -0.16 -7.58 10.99
CA ASN A 147 -0.06 -8.75 11.86
C ASN A 147 -0.28 -10.05 11.08
N PHE A 148 0.51 -11.07 11.39
CA PHE A 148 0.23 -12.48 11.08
C PHE A 148 0.67 -13.41 12.22
N SER A 149 0.75 -12.88 13.46
CA SER A 149 1.14 -13.64 14.64
C SER A 149 0.11 -14.73 14.95
N LEU A 150 0.59 -15.94 15.25
CA LEU A 150 -0.26 -17.05 15.69
C LEU A 150 -0.56 -17.00 17.19
N SER A 151 0.37 -16.46 17.97
CA SER A 151 0.26 -16.27 19.41
C SER A 151 1.19 -15.15 19.88
N PRO A 152 1.05 -14.66 21.13
CA PRO A 152 1.96 -13.66 21.72
C PRO A 152 3.43 -14.08 21.76
N GLU A 153 3.70 -15.38 21.82
CA GLU A 153 5.06 -15.94 21.81
C GLU A 153 5.64 -16.08 20.40
N GLN A 154 4.79 -16.01 19.37
CA GLN A 154 5.16 -16.16 17.96
C GLN A 154 4.78 -14.90 17.19
N VAL A 155 5.47 -13.80 17.51
CA VAL A 155 5.28 -12.52 16.83
C VAL A 155 5.70 -12.65 15.37
N GLY A 156 4.72 -12.59 14.48
CA GLY A 156 4.87 -12.55 13.04
C GLY A 156 4.19 -11.31 12.49
N GLY A 157 4.90 -10.54 11.70
CA GLY A 157 4.37 -9.32 11.12
C GLY A 157 5.42 -8.53 10.36
N SER A 158 4.98 -7.45 9.76
CA SER A 158 5.87 -6.40 9.28
C SER A 158 5.25 -5.03 9.60
N VAL A 159 6.09 -4.01 9.67
CA VAL A 159 5.67 -2.61 9.80
C VAL A 159 6.06 -1.89 8.52
N GLN A 160 5.08 -1.39 7.79
CA GLN A 160 5.31 -0.55 6.61
C GLN A 160 4.94 0.89 6.93
N PHE A 161 5.54 1.83 6.20
CA PHE A 161 5.00 3.19 6.16
C PHE A 161 5.23 3.85 4.82
N ILE A 162 4.27 4.71 4.46
CA ILE A 162 4.13 5.29 3.14
C ILE A 162 4.01 6.79 3.30
N GLY A 163 4.91 7.54 2.68
CA GLY A 163 4.85 8.99 2.60
C GLY A 163 4.25 9.41 1.26
N TYR A 164 3.39 10.42 1.29
CA TYR A 164 2.74 10.95 0.10
C TYR A 164 2.61 12.46 0.16
N ASN A 165 3.05 13.13 -0.91
CA ASN A 165 2.80 14.54 -1.13
C ASN A 165 1.57 14.70 -2.03
N LYS A 166 0.45 15.14 -1.45
CA LYS A 166 -0.84 15.31 -2.14
C LYS A 166 -0.79 16.27 -3.32
N ARG A 167 0.21 17.17 -3.36
CA ARG A 167 0.36 18.17 -4.41
C ARG A 167 1.24 17.68 -5.55
N THR A 168 2.36 17.04 -5.25
CA THR A 168 3.35 16.62 -6.28
C THR A 168 3.18 15.19 -6.71
N GLY A 169 2.52 14.36 -5.89
CA GLY A 169 2.39 12.93 -6.08
C GLY A 169 3.63 12.14 -5.66
N ALA A 170 4.61 12.80 -5.05
CA ALA A 170 5.81 12.13 -4.58
C ALA A 170 5.42 11.07 -3.53
N THR A 171 5.85 9.83 -3.75
CA THR A 171 5.57 8.70 -2.87
C THR A 171 6.85 8.01 -2.44
N ALA A 172 6.92 7.62 -1.17
CA ALA A 172 7.98 6.77 -0.64
C ALA A 172 7.38 5.60 0.15
N TYR A 173 7.98 4.42 0.02
CA TYR A 173 7.59 3.19 0.71
C TYR A 173 8.75 2.68 1.56
N PHE A 174 8.46 2.33 2.80
CA PHE A 174 9.39 1.64 3.68
C PHE A 174 8.70 0.39 4.21
N GLU A 175 9.44 -0.70 4.29
CA GLU A 175 8.97 -1.96 4.86
C GLU A 175 10.03 -2.49 5.82
N SER A 176 9.58 -3.02 6.95
CA SER A 176 10.45 -3.76 7.84
C SER A 176 10.67 -5.18 7.34
N SER A 177 11.78 -5.82 7.73
CA SER A 177 11.87 -7.27 7.60
C SER A 177 10.80 -7.97 8.46
N ASP A 178 10.57 -9.26 8.22
CA ASP A 178 9.65 -10.08 9.04
C ASP A 178 10.15 -10.32 10.48
N HIS A 179 11.39 -9.90 10.81
CA HIS A 179 12.00 -10.07 12.13
C HIS A 179 11.75 -8.86 13.05
N ILE A 180 10.48 -8.48 13.23
CA ILE A 180 10.08 -7.29 14.02
C ILE A 180 10.06 -7.51 15.54
N SER A 181 10.26 -8.74 16.02
CA SER A 181 10.17 -9.12 17.44
C SER A 181 11.09 -8.37 18.41
N PRO A 182 12.23 -7.77 18.01
CA PRO A 182 12.99 -6.90 18.92
C PRO A 182 12.24 -5.64 19.34
N TRP A 183 11.31 -5.16 18.51
CA TRP A 183 10.63 -3.87 18.69
C TRP A 183 9.13 -4.00 18.90
N VAL A 184 8.54 -5.08 18.40
CA VAL A 184 7.10 -5.29 18.37
C VAL A 184 6.70 -6.48 19.24
N LYS A 185 5.61 -6.29 19.98
CA LYS A 185 4.89 -7.34 20.69
C LYS A 185 3.45 -7.35 20.22
N VAL A 186 2.69 -8.38 20.59
CA VAL A 186 1.24 -8.41 20.36
C VAL A 186 0.49 -8.60 21.67
N ASP A 187 -0.70 -8.01 21.77
CA ASP A 187 -1.59 -8.17 22.92
C ASP A 187 -2.11 -9.61 23.04
N ASP A 188 -2.14 -10.17 24.25
CA ASP A 188 -2.50 -11.57 24.49
C ASP A 188 -3.87 -12.00 23.97
N LYS A 189 -4.83 -11.07 23.96
CA LYS A 189 -6.25 -11.37 23.64
C LYS A 189 -6.64 -11.00 22.22
N THR A 190 -6.08 -9.92 21.69
CA THR A 190 -6.51 -9.33 20.41
C THR A 190 -5.48 -9.55 19.31
N LEU A 191 -4.26 -9.93 19.70
CA LEU A 191 -3.07 -9.95 18.85
C LEU A 191 -2.71 -8.57 18.28
N ARG A 192 -3.22 -7.49 18.89
CA ARG A 192 -2.90 -6.12 18.47
C ARG A 192 -1.40 -5.88 18.59
N MET A 193 -0.79 -5.44 17.50
CA MET A 193 0.63 -5.07 17.50
C MET A 193 0.87 -3.82 18.36
N ARG A 194 1.94 -3.88 19.16
CA ARG A 194 2.38 -2.90 20.16
C ARG A 194 3.87 -2.64 20.07
N GLY A 195 4.32 -1.51 20.59
CA GLY A 195 5.73 -1.14 20.64
C GLY A 195 6.14 -0.04 19.66
N THR A 196 7.42 0.30 19.68
CA THR A 196 7.99 1.44 18.94
C THR A 196 9.11 0.97 18.04
N MET A 197 9.01 1.29 16.76
CA MET A 197 10.05 0.96 15.79
C MET A 197 11.25 1.92 15.90
N PRO A 198 12.45 1.49 15.50
CA PRO A 198 13.60 2.37 15.35
C PRO A 198 13.31 3.54 14.42
N TRP A 199 14.01 4.64 14.64
CA TRP A 199 13.82 5.88 13.89
C TRP A 199 15.16 6.44 13.40
N ILE A 200 15.09 7.47 12.57
CA ILE A 200 16.27 8.02 11.87
C ILE A 200 17.29 8.68 12.81
N ASP A 201 16.95 8.89 14.08
CA ASP A 201 17.87 9.33 15.13
C ASP A 201 18.94 8.28 15.47
N ASN A 202 18.67 7.01 15.18
CA ASN A 202 19.63 5.91 15.24
C ASN A 202 19.74 5.21 13.88
N PRO A 203 20.57 5.73 12.94
CA PRO A 203 20.68 5.19 11.58
C PRO A 203 21.04 3.70 11.53
N THR A 204 21.86 3.22 12.47
CA THR A 204 22.27 1.82 12.53
C THR A 204 21.09 0.92 12.80
N GLU A 205 20.27 1.24 13.79
CA GLU A 205 19.10 0.44 14.16
C GLU A 205 17.95 0.62 13.15
N PHE A 206 17.78 1.82 12.59
CA PHE A 206 16.83 2.07 11.51
C PHE A 206 17.11 1.20 10.28
N ASN A 207 18.40 1.07 9.91
CA ASN A 207 18.83 0.20 8.81
C ASN A 207 18.74 -1.30 9.14
N GLN A 208 18.62 -1.67 10.41
CA GLN A 208 18.34 -3.05 10.82
C GLN A 208 16.84 -3.36 10.74
N ALA A 209 16.00 -2.38 11.07
CA ALA A 209 14.56 -2.55 11.07
C ALA A 209 13.96 -2.47 9.66
N PHE A 210 14.37 -1.49 8.85
CA PHE A 210 13.73 -1.15 7.59
C PHE A 210 14.66 -1.36 6.39
N GLU A 211 14.04 -1.68 5.26
CA GLU A 211 14.68 -1.74 3.96
C GLU A 211 13.98 -0.83 2.93
N PRO A 212 14.74 -0.28 1.97
CA PRO A 212 14.14 0.38 0.82
C PRO A 212 13.46 -0.66 -0.08
N PRO A 213 12.53 -0.25 -0.98
CA PRO A 213 11.77 -1.15 -1.87
C PRO A 213 12.58 -2.14 -2.74
N GLY A 214 13.89 -1.97 -2.84
CA GLY A 214 14.78 -2.87 -3.57
C GLY A 214 14.42 -2.96 -5.06
N ASN A 215 14.32 -4.18 -5.59
CA ASN A 215 13.95 -4.44 -6.98
C ASN A 215 12.44 -4.69 -7.18
N VAL A 216 11.68 -4.77 -6.10
CA VAL A 216 10.22 -4.95 -6.18
C VAL A 216 9.62 -3.60 -6.54
N GLN A 217 8.89 -3.55 -7.66
CA GLN A 217 8.18 -2.35 -8.02
C GLN A 217 6.91 -2.27 -7.16
N CYS A 218 6.93 -1.47 -6.08
CA CYS A 218 5.74 -1.20 -5.25
C CYS A 218 4.50 -0.86 -6.10
N VAL A 219 4.73 -0.17 -7.23
CA VAL A 219 3.70 0.19 -8.23
C VAL A 219 2.94 -1.02 -8.78
N GLN A 220 3.55 -2.22 -8.85
CA GLN A 220 2.87 -3.43 -9.34
C GLN A 220 1.70 -3.82 -8.44
N CYS A 221 1.86 -3.67 -7.13
CA CYS A 221 0.80 -3.96 -6.15
C CYS A 221 -0.08 -2.73 -5.92
N HIS A 222 0.51 -1.54 -5.92
CA HIS A 222 -0.17 -0.29 -5.58
C HIS A 222 -0.96 0.33 -6.75
N GLN A 223 -0.66 -0.01 -8.00
CA GLN A 223 -1.39 0.44 -9.19
C GLN A 223 -1.59 1.98 -9.26
N ALA A 224 -0.57 2.74 -8.87
CA ALA A 224 -0.58 4.20 -8.72
C ALA A 224 -1.47 4.75 -7.58
N ASP A 225 -1.95 3.91 -6.67
CA ASP A 225 -2.55 4.29 -5.38
C ASP A 225 -1.55 4.02 -4.24
N PRO A 226 -1.01 5.06 -3.57
CA PRO A 226 -0.09 4.88 -2.46
C PRO A 226 -0.69 4.10 -1.28
N PHE A 227 -2.00 4.14 -1.03
CA PHE A 227 -2.58 3.61 0.21
C PHE A 227 -3.38 2.32 0.06
N ILE A 228 -3.77 1.94 -1.17
CA ILE A 228 -4.62 0.76 -1.48
C ILE A 228 -5.89 0.76 -0.62
N THR A 229 -6.97 1.27 -1.19
CA THR A 229 -8.25 1.33 -0.48
C THR A 229 -9.05 0.02 -0.63
N ASN A 230 -9.43 -0.60 0.49
CA ASN A 230 -10.32 -1.78 0.55
C ASN A 230 -11.04 -1.82 1.91
N ASP A 231 -12.02 -2.72 2.06
CA ASP A 231 -12.85 -2.82 3.27
C ASP A 231 -12.04 -3.15 4.53
N PHE A 232 -10.94 -3.90 4.42
CA PHE A 232 -10.06 -4.18 5.56
C PHE A 232 -9.33 -2.90 6.02
N ILE A 233 -8.63 -2.23 5.12
CA ILE A 233 -7.83 -1.04 5.45
C ILE A 233 -8.72 0.15 5.86
N THR A 234 -9.86 0.34 5.19
CA THR A 234 -10.78 1.45 5.47
C THR A 234 -11.65 1.25 6.71
N ALA A 235 -11.65 0.06 7.31
CA ALA A 235 -12.33 -0.22 8.57
C ALA A 235 -11.69 0.47 9.78
N ALA A 236 -10.38 0.77 9.74
CA ALA A 236 -9.74 1.59 10.77
C ALA A 236 -10.16 3.05 10.58
N LYS A 237 -10.81 3.63 11.60
CA LYS A 237 -11.29 5.02 11.59
C LYS A 237 -10.48 5.91 12.54
N ILE A 238 -10.35 7.18 12.19
CA ILE A 238 -9.78 8.19 13.09
C ILE A 238 -10.68 8.27 14.34
N PRO A 239 -10.13 8.14 15.56
CA PRO A 239 -10.92 8.13 16.78
C PRO A 239 -11.87 9.33 16.88
N GLY A 240 -13.15 9.06 17.15
CA GLY A 240 -14.19 10.08 17.24
C GLY A 240 -14.78 10.54 15.89
N THR A 241 -14.44 9.87 14.79
CA THR A 241 -14.95 10.18 13.45
C THR A 241 -15.29 8.89 12.66
N ASP A 242 -16.00 9.04 11.55
CA ASP A 242 -16.21 7.97 10.55
C ASP A 242 -15.16 7.98 9.43
N GLU A 243 -14.20 8.91 9.49
CA GLU A 243 -13.15 9.05 8.48
C GLU A 243 -12.13 7.92 8.61
N PRO A 244 -11.77 7.21 7.52
CA PRO A 244 -10.73 6.18 7.58
C PRO A 244 -9.37 6.78 7.97
N VAL A 245 -8.52 5.98 8.63
CA VAL A 245 -7.14 6.38 8.93
C VAL A 245 -6.32 6.59 7.66
N ILE A 246 -6.53 5.78 6.62
CA ILE A 246 -5.91 6.02 5.33
C ILE A 246 -6.56 7.23 4.62
N PRO A 247 -5.77 8.09 3.97
CA PRO A 247 -6.34 9.09 3.05
C PRO A 247 -7.04 8.40 1.88
N ILE A 248 -8.20 8.94 1.48
CA ILE A 248 -8.86 8.58 0.23
C ILE A 248 -8.40 9.58 -0.83
N LEU A 249 -7.84 9.07 -1.93
CA LEU A 249 -7.32 9.87 -3.03
C LEU A 249 -8.29 9.84 -4.21
N ASP A 250 -8.37 10.96 -4.93
CA ASP A 250 -9.15 11.05 -6.17
C ASP A 250 -8.41 10.36 -7.32
N ALA A 251 -9.13 9.95 -8.36
CA ALA A 251 -8.55 9.25 -9.52
C ALA A 251 -7.48 10.07 -10.26
N ASP A 252 -7.52 11.39 -10.16
CA ASP A 252 -6.56 12.32 -10.78
C ASP A 252 -5.37 12.67 -9.88
N SER A 253 -5.26 12.02 -8.71
CA SER A 253 -4.17 12.29 -7.77
C SER A 253 -2.81 11.97 -8.41
N PRO A 254 -1.83 12.91 -8.37
CA PRO A 254 -0.53 12.67 -8.98
C PRO A 254 0.18 11.54 -8.24
N TYR A 255 1.03 10.79 -8.95
CA TYR A 255 1.77 9.68 -8.36
C TYR A 255 3.12 9.47 -9.06
N TYR A 256 4.20 9.41 -8.28
CA TYR A 256 5.47 8.83 -8.69
C TYR A 256 6.25 8.36 -7.47
N VAL A 257 7.03 7.28 -7.63
CA VAL A 257 7.87 6.76 -6.55
C VAL A 257 9.24 7.44 -6.56
N ILE A 258 9.62 8.05 -5.44
CA ILE A 258 10.97 8.61 -5.27
C ILE A 258 11.97 7.44 -5.29
N GLY A 259 13.04 7.55 -6.08
CA GLY A 259 14.02 6.46 -6.24
C GLY A 259 13.59 5.32 -7.15
N GLY A 260 12.31 5.26 -7.54
CA GLY A 260 11.80 4.35 -8.55
C GLY A 260 12.27 4.71 -9.96
N GLY A 261 12.60 3.70 -10.76
CA GLY A 261 12.79 3.84 -12.20
C GLY A 261 11.44 3.74 -12.90
N ASN A 262 11.11 4.76 -13.70
CA ASN A 262 10.00 4.70 -14.66
C ASN A 262 10.39 3.90 -15.90
#